data_AF-A0A6F9DJ26-F1
#
_entry.id   AF-A0A6F9DJ26-F1
#
_cell.length_a   1.000
_cell.length_b   1.000
_cell.length_c   1.000
_cell.angle_alpha   90.00
_cell.angle_beta   90.00
_cell.angle_gamma   90.00
#
_symmetry.space_group_name_H-M   'P 1'
#
loop_
_entity.id
_entity.type
_entity.pdbx_description
1 polymer ?
#
loop_
_entity_poly.entity_id
_entity_poly.type
_entity_poly.pdbx_seq_one_letter_code
_entity_poly.pdbx_strand_id
1 'polypeptide(L)'
;MSDEVKPQPINPSLGMRITLAGIRQRFSAVPQISTDELYSLFYSEETRDNNKKLLLLDVRTQEERDISQFKDAVFVDYDKPKSENVENIRRKINEILSSFSSPECCLYVVAYCAVGYRSCDIINQLLPHYDSQQIKLYNLEGSIFKWANEGRPVVTNDNQPIKFVHPFNSVWGKLLNVDLRKWS
;
A
#
# COMPACT_ATOMS: atom_id res chain seq x y z
N MET A 1 25.97 -7.70 10.23
CA MET A 1 24.78 -8.38 9.72
C MET A 1 23.78 -8.47 10.85
N SER A 2 22.78 -7.59 10.86
CA SER A 2 21.60 -7.77 11.71
C SER A 2 20.67 -8.72 10.96
N ASP A 3 20.49 -9.91 11.50
CA ASP A 3 19.54 -10.90 10.98
C ASP A 3 18.14 -10.29 11.03
N GLU A 4 17.65 -9.86 9.86
CA GLU A 4 16.30 -9.35 9.70
C GLU A 4 15.35 -10.55 9.85
N VAL A 5 14.87 -10.74 11.09
CA VAL A 5 13.90 -11.79 11.43
C VAL A 5 12.67 -11.56 10.56
N LYS A 6 12.48 -12.39 9.53
CA LYS A 6 11.26 -12.38 8.73
C LYS A 6 10.07 -12.54 9.69
N PRO A 7 9.15 -11.57 9.76
CA PRO A 7 7.99 -11.70 10.62
C PRO A 7 7.21 -12.96 10.21
N GLN A 8 6.88 -13.79 11.19
CA GLN A 8 6.10 -15.00 10.98
C GLN A 8 4.69 -14.61 10.52
N PRO A 9 4.06 -15.35 9.59
CA PRO A 9 2.71 -15.03 9.12
C PRO A 9 1.72 -15.14 10.28
N ILE A 10 1.24 -14.00 10.77
CA ILE A 10 0.22 -13.95 11.82
C ILE A 10 -1.15 -14.06 11.13
N ASN A 11 -1.93 -15.07 11.50
CA ASN A 11 -3.30 -15.19 11.02
C ASN A 11 -4.09 -13.93 11.40
N PRO A 12 -4.70 -13.20 10.43
CA PRO A 12 -5.48 -12.01 10.75
C PRO A 12 -6.61 -12.32 11.73
N SER A 13 -6.95 -11.37 12.59
CA SER A 13 -8.08 -11.51 13.51
C SER A 13 -9.38 -11.83 12.75
N LEU A 14 -10.36 -12.46 13.42
CA LEU A 14 -11.65 -12.77 12.77
C LEU A 14 -12.31 -11.52 12.18
N GLY A 15 -12.29 -10.40 12.92
CA GLY A 15 -12.79 -9.12 12.44
C GLY A 15 -12.08 -8.67 11.16
N MET A 16 -10.75 -8.78 11.12
CA MET A 16 -9.98 -8.45 9.92
C MET A 16 -10.37 -9.35 8.75
N ARG A 17 -10.48 -10.66 8.94
CA ARG A 17 -10.88 -11.59 7.86
C ARG A 17 -12.26 -11.26 7.27
N ILE A 18 -13.23 -10.95 8.13
CA ILE A 18 -14.57 -10.54 7.69
C ILE A 18 -14.51 -9.23 6.89
N THR A 19 -13.75 -8.24 7.38
CA THR A 19 -13.53 -6.98 6.66
C THR A 19 -12.90 -7.22 5.29
N LEU A 20 -11.84 -8.03 5.21
CA LEU A 20 -11.15 -8.33 3.96
C LEU A 20 -12.08 -9.04 2.96
N ALA A 21 -12.90 -9.98 3.42
CA ALA A 21 -13.90 -10.64 2.59
C ALA A 21 -14.92 -9.64 2.02
N GLY A 22 -15.43 -8.73 2.85
CA GLY A 22 -16.37 -7.70 2.42
C GLY A 22 -15.77 -6.72 1.40
N ILE A 23 -14.52 -6.29 1.61
CA ILE A 23 -13.80 -5.43 0.66
C ILE A 23 -13.60 -6.16 -0.69
N ARG A 24 -13.12 -7.41 -0.65
CA ARG A 24 -12.93 -8.22 -1.87
C ARG A 24 -14.23 -8.44 -2.62
N GLN A 25 -15.34 -8.67 -1.92
CA GLN A 25 -16.65 -8.81 -2.55
C GLN A 25 -17.09 -7.50 -3.21
N ARG A 26 -16.89 -6.35 -2.55
CA ARG A 26 -17.29 -5.03 -3.06
C ARG A 26 -16.45 -4.57 -4.24
N PHE A 27 -15.18 -4.97 -4.28
CA PHE A 27 -14.19 -4.59 -5.30
C PHE A 27 -13.63 -5.85 -5.99
N SER A 28 -14.52 -6.71 -6.49
CA SER A 28 -14.14 -8.02 -7.05
C SER A 28 -13.23 -7.92 -8.30
N ALA A 29 -13.23 -6.78 -8.98
CA ALA A 29 -12.36 -6.52 -10.13
C ALA A 29 -10.97 -6.00 -9.76
N VAL A 30 -10.75 -5.60 -8.49
CA VAL A 30 -9.49 -4.99 -8.05
C VAL A 30 -8.49 -6.07 -7.65
N PRO A 31 -7.37 -6.21 -8.37
CA PRO A 31 -6.32 -7.15 -7.99
C PRO A 31 -5.75 -6.81 -6.62
N GLN A 32 -5.43 -7.84 -5.85
CA GLN A 32 -4.86 -7.71 -4.50
C GLN A 32 -3.42 -8.18 -4.53
N ILE A 33 -2.56 -7.52 -3.74
CA ILE A 33 -1.23 -8.01 -3.41
C ILE A 33 -1.16 -8.24 -1.90
N SER A 34 -0.56 -9.35 -1.50
CA SER A 34 -0.35 -9.65 -0.08
C SER A 34 0.77 -8.78 0.51
N THR A 35 0.81 -8.72 1.84
CA THR A 35 1.90 -8.06 2.58
C THR A 35 3.24 -8.75 2.37
N ASP A 36 3.24 -10.08 2.18
CA ASP A 36 4.45 -10.86 1.90
C ASP A 36 5.02 -10.56 0.50
N GLU A 37 4.15 -10.46 -0.50
CA GLU A 37 4.53 -10.10 -1.88
C GLU A 37 5.04 -8.65 -1.94
N LEU A 38 4.36 -7.69 -1.30
CA LEU A 38 4.85 -6.31 -1.23
C LEU A 38 6.19 -6.23 -0.48
N TYR A 39 6.36 -6.97 0.61
CA TYR A 39 7.64 -7.04 1.32
C TYR A 39 8.74 -7.59 0.40
N SER A 40 8.44 -8.62 -0.38
CA SER A 40 9.39 -9.15 -1.37
C SER A 40 9.73 -8.13 -2.45
N LEU A 41 8.77 -7.28 -2.88
CA LEU A 41 9.06 -6.18 -3.80
C LEU A 41 9.99 -5.13 -3.18
N PHE A 42 9.84 -4.81 -1.89
CA PHE A 42 10.74 -3.86 -1.20
C PHE A 42 12.18 -4.36 -1.07
N TYR A 43 12.35 -5.64 -0.76
CA TYR A 43 13.63 -6.17 -0.26
C TYR A 43 14.28 -7.24 -1.14
N SER A 44 13.65 -7.64 -2.26
CA SER A 44 14.28 -8.56 -3.20
C SER A 44 15.46 -7.92 -3.92
N GLU A 45 16.45 -8.74 -4.30
CA GLU A 45 17.55 -8.28 -5.13
C GLU A 45 17.12 -8.05 -6.58
N GLU A 46 16.01 -8.66 -7.03
CA GLU A 46 15.45 -8.45 -8.37
C GLU A 46 14.92 -7.03 -8.61
N THR A 47 14.50 -6.29 -7.57
CA THR A 47 14.24 -4.84 -7.70
C THR A 47 15.52 -4.02 -7.83
N ARG A 48 16.71 -4.61 -7.56
CA ARG A 48 18.02 -3.99 -7.84
C ARG A 48 18.48 -4.23 -9.29
N ASP A 49 17.97 -5.25 -9.97
CA ASP A 49 18.25 -5.56 -11.38
C ASP A 49 17.45 -4.70 -12.39
N ASN A 50 16.91 -3.56 -11.96
CA ASN A 50 16.22 -2.51 -12.76
C ASN A 50 14.96 -2.92 -13.54
N ASN A 51 14.62 -4.21 -13.65
CA ASN A 51 13.47 -4.67 -14.43
C ASN A 51 12.13 -4.59 -13.68
N LYS A 52 12.13 -4.32 -12.37
CA LYS A 52 10.91 -4.13 -11.57
C LYS A 52 10.99 -2.81 -10.82
N LYS A 53 10.01 -1.93 -11.00
CA LYS A 53 9.87 -0.70 -10.21
C LYS A 53 8.57 -0.74 -9.40
N LEU A 54 8.59 -0.09 -8.24
CA LEU A 54 7.44 -0.01 -7.33
C LEU A 54 7.04 1.46 -7.17
N LEU A 55 5.78 1.76 -7.45
CA LEU A 55 5.10 3.00 -7.08
C LEU A 55 4.09 2.68 -5.99
N LEU A 56 4.34 3.19 -4.79
CA LEU A 56 3.47 2.96 -3.64
C LEU A 56 2.64 4.22 -3.37
N LEU A 57 1.32 4.06 -3.32
CA LEU A 57 0.36 5.15 -3.17
C LEU A 57 -0.28 5.09 -1.77
N ASP A 58 -0.04 6.12 -0.97
CA ASP A 58 -0.65 6.31 0.33
C ASP A 58 -1.94 7.13 0.20
N VAL A 59 -3.07 6.45 0.35
CA VAL A 59 -4.42 7.00 0.15
C VAL A 59 -5.08 7.32 1.51
N ARG A 60 -4.28 7.48 2.56
CA ARG A 60 -4.76 7.87 3.90
C ARG A 60 -4.93 9.39 3.99
N THR A 61 -5.46 9.90 5.10
CA THR A 61 -5.47 11.36 5.35
C THR A 61 -4.08 11.84 5.76
N GLN A 62 -3.86 13.16 5.76
CA GLN A 62 -2.58 13.72 6.19
C GLN A 62 -2.27 13.38 7.67
N GLU A 63 -3.28 13.42 8.54
CA GLU A 63 -3.12 13.10 9.97
C GLU A 63 -2.68 11.64 10.18
N GLU A 64 -3.20 10.71 9.37
CA GLU A 64 -2.79 9.32 9.42
C GLU A 64 -1.33 9.12 8.99
N ARG A 65 -0.87 9.92 8.02
CA ARG A 65 0.48 9.87 7.45
C ARG A 65 1.53 10.49 8.34
N ASP A 66 1.17 11.56 9.05
CA ASP A 66 2.07 12.24 9.98
C ASP A 66 2.53 11.34 11.12
N ILE A 67 1.75 10.31 11.47
CA ILE A 67 2.16 9.27 12.42
C ILE A 67 3.19 8.32 11.80
N SER A 68 2.89 7.80 10.62
CA SER A 68 3.70 6.78 9.95
C SER A 68 3.28 6.61 8.51
N GLN A 69 4.20 6.15 7.67
CA GLN A 69 3.96 5.76 6.29
C GLN A 69 4.92 4.65 5.85
N PHE A 70 4.67 4.07 4.69
CA PHE A 70 5.72 3.31 4.01
C PHE A 70 6.77 4.25 3.44
N LYS A 71 8.02 3.79 3.44
CA LYS A 71 9.15 4.53 2.87
C LYS A 71 8.88 4.81 1.39
N ASP A 72 9.19 6.03 0.96
CA ASP A 72 9.06 6.52 -0.43
C ASP A 72 7.62 6.47 -1.01
N ALA A 73 6.58 6.32 -0.16
CA ALA A 73 5.20 6.33 -0.61
C ALA A 73 4.75 7.72 -1.07
N VAL A 74 4.05 7.76 -2.21
CA VAL A 74 3.48 8.98 -2.78
C VAL A 74 2.11 9.23 -2.16
N PHE A 75 1.90 10.45 -1.68
CA PHE A 75 0.60 10.86 -1.16
C PHE A 75 -0.46 10.97 -2.25
N VAL A 76 -1.64 10.41 -2.00
CA VAL A 76 -2.85 10.64 -2.78
C VAL A 76 -3.94 11.10 -1.82
N ASP A 77 -4.28 12.37 -1.91
CA ASP A 77 -5.33 12.98 -1.10
C ASP A 77 -6.71 12.45 -1.57
N TYR A 78 -7.25 11.49 -0.83
CA TYR A 78 -8.49 10.81 -1.19
C TYR A 78 -9.71 11.74 -1.25
N ASP A 79 -9.67 12.87 -0.55
CA ASP A 79 -10.79 13.82 -0.49
C ASP A 79 -10.81 14.77 -1.70
N LYS A 80 -9.73 14.80 -2.50
CA LYS A 80 -9.69 15.51 -3.77
C LYS A 80 -10.56 14.87 -4.85
N PRO A 81 -10.99 15.63 -5.88
CA PRO A 81 -11.76 15.09 -6.99
C PRO A 81 -11.10 13.86 -7.62
N LYS A 82 -11.91 12.83 -7.90
CA LYS A 82 -11.48 11.57 -8.50
C LYS A 82 -10.64 11.76 -9.77
N SER A 83 -11.08 12.66 -10.65
CA SER A 83 -10.36 13.00 -11.89
C SER A 83 -8.97 13.58 -11.64
N GLU A 84 -8.82 14.43 -10.62
CA GLU A 84 -7.54 15.01 -10.24
C GLU A 84 -6.58 13.93 -9.70
N ASN A 85 -7.07 13.05 -8.83
CA ASN A 85 -6.28 11.94 -8.30
C ASN A 85 -5.81 10.99 -9.41
N VAL A 86 -6.72 10.58 -10.30
CA VAL A 86 -6.39 9.73 -11.46
C VAL A 86 -5.33 10.39 -12.33
N GLU A 87 -5.51 11.66 -12.71
CA GLU A 87 -4.57 12.39 -13.55
C GLU A 87 -3.19 12.53 -12.90
N ASN A 88 -3.16 12.83 -11.59
CA ASN A 88 -1.93 12.93 -10.84
C ASN A 88 -1.17 11.60 -10.79
N ILE A 89 -1.86 10.50 -10.51
CA ILE A 89 -1.25 9.16 -10.48
C ILE A 89 -0.75 8.78 -11.87
N ARG A 90 -1.54 9.04 -12.93
CA ARG A 90 -1.16 8.75 -14.31
C ARG A 90 0.13 9.47 -14.72
N ARG A 91 0.28 10.73 -14.32
CA ARG A 91 1.51 11.49 -14.56
C ARG A 91 2.72 10.85 -13.90
N LYS A 92 2.61 10.44 -12.64
CA LYS A 92 3.70 9.74 -11.91
C LYS A 92 4.05 8.41 -12.58
N ILE A 93 3.04 7.65 -13.01
CA ILE A 93 3.24 6.42 -13.76
C ILE A 93 4.03 6.70 -15.04
N ASN A 94 3.62 7.71 -15.83
CA ASN A 94 4.30 8.07 -17.08
C ASN A 94 5.75 8.54 -16.85
N GLU A 95 6.00 9.33 -15.81
CA GLU A 95 7.34 9.74 -15.39
C GLU A 95 8.22 8.50 -15.12
N ILE A 96 7.73 7.52 -14.37
CA ILE A 96 8.45 6.28 -14.10
C ILE A 96 8.66 5.45 -15.38
N LEU A 97 7.64 5.29 -16.21
CA LEU A 97 7.75 4.51 -17.45
C LEU A 97 8.75 5.11 -18.43
N SER A 98 8.87 6.45 -18.49
CA SER A 98 9.88 7.11 -19.33
C SER A 98 11.33 6.79 -18.92
N SER A 99 11.53 6.29 -17.70
CA SER A 99 12.83 5.85 -17.18
C SER A 99 13.07 4.34 -17.38
N PHE A 100 12.19 3.63 -18.08
CA PHE A 100 12.38 2.22 -18.40
C PHE A 100 13.32 2.09 -19.60
N SER A 101 14.37 1.29 -19.46
CA SER A 101 15.37 1.09 -20.51
C SER A 101 15.03 -0.06 -21.46
N SER A 102 14.01 -0.86 -21.13
CA SER A 102 13.70 -2.10 -21.84
C SER A 102 12.22 -2.49 -21.71
N PRO A 103 11.62 -3.18 -22.71
CA PRO A 103 10.21 -3.53 -22.68
C PRO A 103 9.83 -4.59 -21.65
N GLU A 104 10.77 -5.37 -21.12
CA GLU A 104 10.56 -6.31 -20.01
C GLU A 104 10.41 -5.64 -18.64
N CYS A 105 10.71 -4.33 -18.54
CA CYS A 105 10.53 -3.60 -17.30
C CYS A 105 9.04 -3.58 -16.90
N CYS A 106 8.77 -3.81 -15.62
CA CYS A 106 7.44 -3.84 -15.06
C CYS A 106 7.29 -2.84 -13.90
N LEU A 107 6.23 -2.05 -13.93
CA LEU A 107 5.84 -1.14 -12.87
C LEU A 107 4.71 -1.76 -12.04
N TYR A 108 4.99 -1.98 -10.75
CA TYR A 108 3.99 -2.32 -9.75
C TYR A 108 3.46 -1.01 -9.15
N VAL A 109 2.18 -0.72 -9.35
CA VAL A 109 1.49 0.38 -8.69
C VAL A 109 0.63 -0.21 -7.58
N VAL A 110 1.03 0.00 -6.34
CA VAL A 110 0.36 -0.56 -5.17
C VAL A 110 -0.25 0.58 -4.38
N ALA A 111 -1.57 0.55 -4.16
CA ALA A 111 -2.24 1.51 -3.27
C ALA A 111 -2.53 0.88 -1.91
N TYR A 112 -2.43 1.67 -0.85
CA TYR A 112 -2.81 1.25 0.49
C TYR A 112 -3.54 2.38 1.23
N CYS A 113 -4.35 2.00 2.20
CA CYS A 113 -4.91 2.93 3.18
C CYS A 113 -4.79 2.34 4.59
N ALA A 114 -5.79 2.54 5.46
CA ALA A 114 -5.86 1.86 6.75
C ALA A 114 -6.06 0.34 6.59
N VAL A 115 -7.15 -0.06 5.93
CA VAL A 115 -7.62 -1.47 5.85
C VAL A 115 -7.80 -2.01 4.43
N GLY A 116 -7.76 -1.15 3.40
CA GLY A 116 -7.89 -1.55 1.99
C GLY A 116 -9.06 -0.96 1.20
N TYR A 117 -9.98 -0.24 1.85
CA TYR A 117 -11.19 0.27 1.16
C TYR A 117 -10.89 1.43 0.19
N ARG A 118 -10.32 2.54 0.70
CA ARG A 118 -10.01 3.74 -0.11
C ARG A 118 -9.03 3.41 -1.24
N SER A 119 -8.04 2.59 -0.93
CA SER A 119 -7.05 2.12 -1.90
C SER A 119 -7.65 1.22 -2.98
N CYS A 120 -8.62 0.34 -2.66
CA CYS A 120 -9.39 -0.35 -3.69
C CYS A 120 -10.16 0.61 -4.59
N ASP A 121 -10.79 1.65 -4.03
CA ASP A 121 -11.51 2.65 -4.84
C ASP A 121 -10.58 3.40 -5.81
N ILE A 122 -9.37 3.77 -5.38
CA ILE A 122 -8.35 4.37 -6.25
C ILE A 122 -7.93 3.40 -7.36
N ILE A 123 -7.58 2.15 -7.02
CA ILE A 123 -7.15 1.17 -8.04
C ILE A 123 -8.28 0.90 -9.03
N ASN A 124 -9.52 0.79 -8.57
CA ASN A 124 -10.69 0.58 -9.42
C ASN A 124 -10.88 1.73 -10.44
N GLN A 125 -10.53 2.96 -10.08
CA GLN A 125 -10.56 4.11 -10.99
C GLN A 125 -9.40 4.09 -12.01
N LEU A 126 -8.27 3.47 -11.67
CA LEU A 126 -7.11 3.36 -12.56
C LEU A 126 -7.24 2.22 -13.57
N LEU A 127 -7.91 1.11 -13.22
CA LEU A 127 -8.05 -0.08 -14.07
C LEU A 127 -8.46 0.23 -15.52
N PRO A 128 -9.48 1.08 -15.80
CA PRO A 128 -9.89 1.37 -17.18
C PRO A 128 -8.84 2.11 -18.02
N HIS A 129 -7.80 2.66 -17.39
CA HIS A 129 -6.75 3.44 -18.07
C HIS A 129 -5.52 2.62 -18.41
N TYR A 130 -5.43 1.37 -17.93
CA TYR A 130 -4.23 0.55 -18.06
C TYR A 130 -4.60 -0.88 -18.44
N ASP A 131 -4.24 -1.24 -19.67
CA ASP A 131 -4.39 -2.60 -20.22
C ASP A 131 -3.02 -3.23 -20.62
N SER A 132 -1.93 -2.54 -20.31
CA SER A 132 -0.58 -2.98 -20.68
C SER A 132 -0.04 -4.01 -19.69
N GLN A 133 0.64 -5.04 -20.20
CA GLN A 133 1.31 -6.03 -19.35
C GLN A 133 2.42 -5.44 -18.47
N GLN A 134 2.98 -4.28 -18.85
CA GLN A 134 4.06 -3.58 -18.14
C GLN A 134 3.60 -2.96 -16.82
N ILE A 135 2.32 -2.66 -16.64
CA ILE A 135 1.80 -1.98 -15.45
C ILE A 135 0.89 -2.94 -14.69
N LYS A 136 1.19 -3.15 -13.42
CA LYS A 136 0.40 -4.00 -12.53
C LYS A 136 -0.20 -3.15 -11.43
N LEU A 137 -1.53 -3.07 -11.38
CA LEU A 137 -2.26 -2.27 -10.41
C LEU A 137 -2.77 -3.17 -9.28
N TYR A 138 -2.44 -2.86 -8.04
CA TYR A 138 -2.83 -3.65 -6.88
C TYR A 138 -3.31 -2.80 -5.71
N ASN A 139 -4.32 -3.31 -4.99
CA ASN A 139 -4.55 -2.92 -3.61
C ASN A 139 -3.69 -3.78 -2.67
N LEU A 140 -3.05 -3.16 -1.67
CA LEU A 140 -2.43 -3.91 -0.57
C LEU A 140 -3.52 -4.45 0.36
N GLU A 141 -3.67 -5.78 0.36
CA GLU A 141 -4.69 -6.45 1.17
C GLU A 141 -4.48 -6.19 2.66
N GLY A 142 -5.51 -5.67 3.33
CA GLY A 142 -5.43 -5.29 4.75
C GLY A 142 -4.57 -4.07 5.04
N SER A 143 -3.91 -3.54 4.01
CA SER A 143 -3.12 -2.32 3.99
C SER A 143 -2.19 -2.17 5.21
N ILE A 144 -2.00 -0.94 5.71
CA ILE A 144 -1.02 -0.68 6.77
C ILE A 144 -1.41 -1.35 8.10
N PHE A 145 -2.70 -1.64 8.34
CA PHE A 145 -3.11 -2.33 9.57
C PHE A 145 -2.64 -3.78 9.61
N LYS A 146 -2.86 -4.54 8.52
CA LYS A 146 -2.35 -5.92 8.43
C LYS A 146 -0.83 -5.93 8.48
N TRP A 147 -0.19 -5.02 7.74
CA TRP A 147 1.26 -4.88 7.73
C TRP A 147 1.84 -4.65 9.13
N ALA A 148 1.29 -3.69 9.88
CA ALA A 148 1.75 -3.39 11.23
C ALA A 148 1.45 -4.52 12.21
N ASN A 149 0.27 -5.15 12.13
CA ASN A 149 -0.08 -6.31 12.95
C ASN A 149 0.86 -7.50 12.74
N GLU A 150 1.44 -7.62 11.54
CA GLU A 150 2.48 -8.60 11.22
C GLU A 150 3.87 -8.20 11.73
N GLY A 151 4.02 -7.04 12.38
CA GLY A 151 5.29 -6.57 12.93
C GLY A 151 6.26 -6.06 11.87
N ARG A 152 5.77 -5.73 10.66
CA ARG A 152 6.61 -5.19 9.58
C ARG A 152 6.87 -3.69 9.78
N PRO A 153 8.04 -3.18 9.37
CA PRO A 153 8.45 -1.80 9.67
C PRO A 153 7.64 -0.78 8.87
N VAL A 154 7.39 0.37 9.48
CA VAL A 154 6.94 1.62 8.84
C VAL A 154 7.89 2.74 9.27
N VAL A 155 7.79 3.92 8.65
CA VAL A 155 8.69 5.05 8.93
C VAL A 155 7.92 6.32 9.29
N THR A 156 8.57 7.21 10.03
CA THR A 156 8.12 8.60 10.22
C THR A 156 8.34 9.45 8.96
N ASN A 157 7.87 10.70 8.97
CA ASN A 157 8.16 11.67 7.91
C ASN A 157 9.67 11.90 7.69
N ASP A 158 10.49 11.77 8.73
CA ASP A 158 11.95 11.88 8.67
C ASP A 158 12.65 10.54 8.34
N ASN A 159 11.89 9.58 7.78
CA ASN A 159 12.36 8.24 7.41
C ASN A 159 12.95 7.42 8.58
N GLN A 160 12.56 7.71 9.82
CA GLN A 160 13.00 6.92 10.98
C GLN A 160 12.07 5.73 11.21
N PRO A 161 12.58 4.52 11.51
CA PRO A 161 11.74 3.37 11.82
C PRO A 161 10.79 3.64 13.00
N ILE A 162 9.52 3.30 12.82
CA ILE A 162 8.49 3.38 13.85
C ILE A 162 7.56 2.17 13.72
N LYS A 163 6.88 1.81 14.81
CA LYS A 163 5.91 0.70 14.82
C LYS A 163 4.45 1.16 14.94
N PHE A 164 4.25 2.45 15.17
CA PHE A 164 2.94 3.00 15.45
C PHE A 164 2.23 3.39 14.17
N VAL A 165 0.92 3.19 14.15
CA VAL A 165 0.04 3.50 13.02
C VAL A 165 -1.19 4.22 13.55
N HIS A 166 -1.67 5.21 12.79
CA HIS A 166 -2.91 5.89 13.10
C HIS A 166 -4.11 4.92 12.96
N PRO A 167 -4.95 4.75 13.99
CA PRO A 167 -6.04 3.77 13.97
C PRO A 167 -7.26 4.19 13.14
N PHE A 168 -7.14 5.27 12.36
CA PHE A 168 -8.20 5.93 11.57
C PHE A 168 -9.34 6.47 12.45
N ASN A 169 -10.12 5.59 13.07
CA ASN A 169 -11.13 5.94 14.07
C ASN A 169 -11.35 4.81 15.09
N SER A 170 -12.21 5.03 16.09
CA SER A 170 -12.38 4.10 17.22
C SER A 170 -12.97 2.75 16.82
N VAL A 171 -13.72 2.70 15.71
CA VAL A 171 -14.34 1.47 15.21
C VAL A 171 -13.32 0.66 14.42
N TRP A 172 -12.73 1.27 13.37
CA TRP A 172 -11.75 0.60 12.52
C TRP A 172 -10.46 0.27 13.26
N GLY A 173 -10.08 1.11 14.23
CA GLY A 173 -8.92 0.88 15.10
C GLY A 173 -8.94 -0.47 15.81
N LYS A 174 -10.12 -1.08 16.03
CA LYS A 174 -10.23 -2.43 16.60
C LYS A 174 -9.55 -3.52 15.75
N LEU A 175 -9.30 -3.25 14.47
CA LEU A 175 -8.58 -4.15 13.57
C LEU A 175 -7.06 -4.02 13.65
N LEU A 176 -6.55 -2.97 14.30
CA LEU A 176 -5.13 -2.74 14.57
C LEU A 176 -4.82 -3.12 16.01
N ASN A 177 -3.70 -3.82 16.26
CA ASN A 177 -3.28 -4.21 17.60
C ASN A 177 -3.13 -2.97 18.49
N VAL A 178 -3.61 -3.05 19.73
CA VAL A 178 -3.78 -1.89 20.62
C VAL A 178 -2.47 -1.18 20.93
N ASP A 179 -1.38 -1.93 21.04
CA ASP A 179 -0.01 -1.47 21.31
C ASP A 179 0.66 -0.79 20.11
N LEU A 180 0.04 -0.88 18.92
CA LEU A 180 0.50 -0.23 17.69
C LEU A 180 -0.25 1.08 17.39
N ARG A 181 -1.28 1.44 18.16
CA ARG A 181 -2.11 2.61 17.85
C ARG A 181 -1.49 3.90 18.36
N LYS A 182 -1.41 4.93 17.51
CA LYS A 182 -1.07 6.31 17.90
C LYS A 182 -2.01 7.29 17.21
N TRP A 183 -2.68 8.15 17.98
CA TRP A 183 -3.69 9.09 17.46
C TRP A 183 -3.12 10.44 17.03
N SER A 184 -1.99 10.83 17.62
CA SER A 184 -1.27 12.09 17.40
C SER A 184 0.18 11.89 17.83
#